data_AF-A0AAN0ND28-F1
#
_entry.id   AF-A0AAN0ND28-F1
#
_cell.length_a   1.000
_cell.length_b   1.000
_cell.length_c   1.000
_cell.angle_alpha   90.00
_cell.angle_beta   90.00
_cell.angle_gamma   90.00
#
_symmetry.space_group_name_H-M   'P 1'
#
loop_
_entity.id
_entity.type
_entity.pdbx_description
1 polymer ?
#
loop_
_entity_poly.entity_id
_entity_poly.type
_entity_poly.pdbx_seq_one_letter_code
_entity_poly.pdbx_strand_id
1 'polypeptide(L)'
;MEYISRMISKSFCKLGYIEANQIEDLRYGLEVVISNAITLLSILGFGIAIHRFTETMIFFSIFIVSRSLRDRYHAKTFMSCFIMTFGTYLLARYYRM
;
A
#
# COMPACT_ATOMS: atom_id res chain seq x y z
N MET A 1 -1.97 6.30 -9.85
CA MET A 1 -0.61 6.00 -9.36
C MET A 1 0.32 5.68 -10.52
N GLU A 2 -0.19 5.05 -11.58
CA GLU A 2 0.48 4.90 -12.89
C GLU A 2 1.32 6.10 -13.37
N TYR A 3 0.85 7.35 -13.24
CA TYR A 3 1.60 8.52 -13.71
C TYR A 3 2.95 8.70 -12.98
N ILE A 4 2.96 8.58 -11.65
CA ILE A 4 4.17 8.73 -10.83
C ILE A 4 5.10 7.55 -11.06
N SER A 5 4.57 6.32 -11.07
CA SER A 5 5.37 5.11 -11.34
C SER A 5 6.00 5.13 -12.74
N ARG A 6 5.28 5.62 -13.77
CA ARG A 6 5.84 5.80 -15.11
C ARG A 6 6.94 6.86 -15.15
N MET A 7 6.77 7.95 -14.42
CA MET A 7 7.76 9.03 -14.38
C MET A 7 9.07 8.56 -13.75
N ILE A 8 8.99 7.85 -12.61
CA ILE A 8 10.15 7.30 -11.92
C ILE A 8 10.83 6.23 -12.78
N SER A 9 10.07 5.31 -13.38
CA SER A 9 10.63 4.25 -14.21
C SER A 9 11.34 4.78 -15.46
N LYS A 10 10.80 5.85 -16.08
CA LYS A 10 11.46 6.54 -17.20
C LYS A 10 12.73 7.27 -16.77
N SER A 11 12.75 7.89 -15.60
CA SER A 11 13.97 8.51 -15.05
C SER A 11 15.05 7.47 -14.79
N PHE A 12 14.73 6.33 -14.17
CA PHE A 12 15.70 5.26 -13.93
C PHE A 12 16.27 4.66 -15.22
N CYS A 13 15.45 4.52 -16.26
CA CYS A 13 15.94 4.11 -17.58
C CYS A 13 16.85 5.19 -18.22
N LYS A 14 16.50 6.48 -18.10
CA LYS A 14 17.36 7.58 -18.59
C LYS A 14 18.72 7.66 -17.89
N LEU A 15 18.79 7.27 -16.62
CA LEU A 15 20.06 7.22 -15.87
C LEU A 15 20.87 5.94 -16.17
N GLY A 16 20.36 5.01 -16.98
CA GLY A 16 21.07 3.78 -17.36
C GLY A 16 21.09 2.70 -16.28
N TYR A 17 20.33 2.85 -15.19
CA TYR A 17 20.24 1.83 -14.15
C TYR A 17 19.42 0.59 -14.57
N ILE A 18 18.55 0.73 -15.58
CA ILE A 18 17.56 -0.28 -15.94
C ILE A 18 17.34 -0.27 -17.47
N GLU A 19 17.27 -1.46 -18.06
CA GLU A 19 16.98 -1.66 -19.48
C GLU A 19 15.50 -1.38 -19.82
N ALA A 20 15.23 -1.01 -21.08
CA ALA A 20 13.88 -0.65 -21.53
C ALA A 20 12.83 -1.75 -21.32
N ASN A 21 13.26 -3.01 -21.36
CA ASN A 21 12.41 -4.18 -21.11
C ASN A 21 11.93 -4.29 -19.64
N GLN A 22 12.74 -3.80 -18.70
CA GLN A 22 12.49 -3.89 -17.27
C GLN A 22 11.67 -2.70 -16.73
N ILE A 23 11.32 -1.73 -17.60
CA ILE A 23 10.55 -0.54 -17.22
C ILE A 23 9.15 -0.93 -16.71
N GLU A 24 8.51 -1.92 -17.32
CA GLU A 24 7.15 -2.31 -16.92
C GLU A 24 7.12 -3.04 -15.57
N ASP A 25 8.10 -3.90 -15.32
CA ASP A 25 8.28 -4.58 -14.04
C ASP A 25 8.59 -3.58 -12.92
N LEU A 26 9.49 -2.63 -13.19
CA LEU A 26 9.79 -1.56 -12.23
C LEU A 26 8.56 -0.69 -11.97
N ARG A 27 7.81 -0.31 -13.03
CA ARG A 27 6.59 0.49 -12.90
C ARG A 27 5.57 -0.21 -12.00
N TYR A 28 5.37 -1.51 -12.22
CA TYR A 28 4.46 -2.31 -11.40
C TYR A 28 4.95 -2.39 -9.95
N GLY A 29 6.22 -2.69 -9.73
CA GLY A 29 6.83 -2.73 -8.40
C GLY A 29 6.68 -1.40 -7.66
N LEU A 30 6.94 -0.28 -8.32
CA LEU A 30 6.77 1.06 -7.74
C LEU A 30 5.31 1.39 -7.45
N GLU A 31 4.39 1.03 -8.34
CA GLU A 31 2.96 1.23 -8.10
C GLU A 31 2.48 0.45 -6.86
N VAL A 32 2.98 -0.76 -6.66
CA VAL A 32 2.74 -1.58 -5.47
C VAL A 32 3.31 -0.91 -4.23
N VAL A 33 4.61 -0.57 -4.24
CA VAL A 33 5.30 0.00 -3.07
C VAL A 33 4.66 1.32 -2.64
N ILE A 34 4.40 2.24 -3.58
CA ILE A 34 3.80 3.54 -3.26
C ILE A 34 2.37 3.35 -2.74
N SER A 35 1.58 2.44 -3.33
CA SER A 35 0.20 2.18 -2.88
C SER A 35 0.16 1.65 -1.45
N ASN A 36 1.09 0.74 -1.13
CA ASN A 36 1.23 0.18 0.20
C ASN A 36 1.65 1.25 1.20
N ALA A 37 2.65 2.06 0.85
CA ALA A 37 3.19 3.11 1.70
C ALA A 37 2.10 4.13 2.06
N ILE A 38 1.33 4.63 1.09
CA ILE A 38 0.25 5.60 1.33
C ILE A 38 -0.84 4.98 2.22
N THR A 39 -1.20 3.72 1.99
CA THR A 39 -2.22 3.02 2.79
C THR A 39 -1.75 2.85 4.24
N LEU A 40 -0.51 2.42 4.46
CA LEU A 40 0.10 2.30 5.80
C LEU A 40 0.13 3.64 6.52
N LEU A 41 0.61 4.70 5.85
CA LEU A 41 0.68 6.04 6.42
C LEU A 41 -0.70 6.57 6.80
N SER A 42 -1.71 6.30 5.97
CA SER A 42 -3.09 6.74 6.22
C SER A 42 -3.67 6.08 7.49
N ILE A 43 -3.44 4.78 7.68
CA ILE A 43 -3.94 4.04 8.85
C ILE A 43 -3.19 4.44 10.12
N LEU A 44 -1.87 4.62 10.03
CA LEU A 44 -1.07 5.13 11.14
C LEU A 44 -1.53 6.53 11.55
N GLY A 45 -1.75 7.43 10.59
CA GLY A 45 -2.28 8.77 10.84
C GLY A 45 -3.65 8.74 11.51
N PHE A 46 -4.55 7.88 11.04
CA PHE A 46 -5.87 7.69 11.65
C PHE A 46 -5.79 7.14 13.08
N GLY A 47 -4.89 6.19 13.33
CA GLY A 47 -4.70 5.61 14.67
C GLY A 47 -4.17 6.62 15.68
N ILE A 48 -3.25 7.49 15.26
CA ILE A 48 -2.74 8.60 16.08
C ILE A 48 -3.87 9.59 16.39
N ALA A 49 -4.65 9.98 15.38
CA ALA A 49 -5.75 10.94 15.55
C ALA A 49 -6.83 10.47 16.55
N ILE A 50 -7.05 9.16 16.68
CA ILE A 50 -8.06 8.56 17.57
C ILE A 50 -7.51 8.28 18.99
N HIS A 51 -6.22 8.53 19.26
CA HIS A 51 -5.55 8.26 20.54
C HIS A 51 -5.68 6.79 21.03
N ARG A 52 -6.11 5.86 20.17
CA ARG A 52 -6.27 4.42 20.48
C ARG A 52 -5.14 3.60 19.85
N PHE A 53 -3.91 3.94 20.25
CA PHE A 53 -2.67 3.41 19.69
C PHE A 53 -2.60 1.87 19.71
N THR A 54 -3.08 1.23 20.78
CA THR A 54 -3.02 -0.23 20.96
C THR A 54 -3.84 -0.99 19.92
N GLU A 55 -5.04 -0.51 19.59
CA GLU A 55 -5.89 -1.14 18.56
C GLU A 55 -5.28 -1.01 17.17
N THR A 56 -4.77 0.18 16.85
CA THR A 56 -4.08 0.42 15.59
C THR A 56 -2.83 -0.45 15.48
N MET A 57 -2.05 -0.63 16.55
CA MET A 57 -0.86 -1.50 16.54
C MET A 57 -1.18 -2.97 16.24
N ILE A 58 -2.26 -3.51 16.84
CA ILE A 58 -2.71 -4.88 16.58
C ILE A 58 -3.18 -5.01 15.13
N PHE A 59 -4.02 -4.08 14.66
CA PHE A 59 -4.48 -4.06 13.27
C PHE A 59 -3.32 -3.93 12.28
N PHE A 60 -2.35 -3.06 12.57
CA PHE A 60 -1.16 -2.83 11.76
C PHE A 60 -0.31 -4.09 11.64
N SER A 61 -0.12 -4.81 12.75
CA SER A 61 0.64 -6.07 12.78
C SER A 61 -0.02 -7.15 11.90
N ILE A 62 -1.35 -7.31 12.04
CA ILE A 62 -2.13 -8.24 11.21
C ILE A 62 -2.10 -7.80 9.74
N PHE A 63 -2.18 -6.51 9.47
CA PHE A 63 -2.17 -5.95 8.12
C PHE A 63 -0.83 -6.21 7.41
N ILE A 64 0.31 -6.03 8.09
CA ILE A 64 1.64 -6.33 7.57
C ILE A 64 1.76 -7.82 7.22
N VAL A 65 1.37 -8.71 8.15
CA VAL A 65 1.42 -10.18 7.92
C VAL A 65 0.50 -10.58 6.77
N SER A 66 -0.72 -10.04 6.74
CA SER A 66 -1.69 -10.27 5.66
C SER A 66 -1.21 -9.79 4.30
N ARG A 67 -0.24 -8.86 4.27
CA ARG A 67 0.36 -8.32 3.04
C ARG A 67 1.62 -9.07 2.64
N SER A 68 2.40 -9.60 3.59
CA SER A 68 3.53 -10.48 3.26
C SER A 68 3.08 -11.86 2.78
N LEU A 69 1.89 -12.34 3.18
CA LEU A 69 1.35 -13.63 2.75
C LEU A 69 0.69 -13.59 1.35
N ARG A 70 0.28 -12.42 0.87
CA ARG A 70 -0.39 -12.25 -0.42
C ARG A 70 0.55 -11.61 -1.44
N ASP A 71 1.56 -12.37 -1.85
CA ASP A 71 2.43 -12.02 -2.98
C ASP A 71 1.73 -11.95 -4.34
N ARG A 72 0.43 -12.33 -4.46
CA ARG A 72 -0.20 -12.60 -5.77
C ARG A 72 -1.61 -12.06 -6.03
N TYR A 73 -2.16 -11.19 -5.18
CA TYR A 73 -3.48 -10.57 -5.45
C TYR A 73 -3.45 -9.06 -5.16
N HIS A 74 -2.85 -8.30 -6.07
CA HIS A 74 -2.94 -6.85 -6.07
C HIS A 74 -4.18 -6.45 -6.87
N ALA A 75 -5.17 -5.86 -6.19
CA ALA A 75 -6.35 -5.32 -6.85
C ALA A 75 -5.90 -4.25 -7.85
N LYS A 76 -6.47 -4.27 -9.06
CA LYS A 76 -6.10 -3.47 -10.24
C LYS A 76 -6.12 -1.94 -10.02
N THR A 77 -6.55 -1.47 -8.85
CA THR A 77 -6.71 -0.06 -8.50
C THR A 77 -6.40 0.20 -7.01
N PHE A 78 -5.57 1.23 -6.76
CA PHE A 78 -5.24 1.77 -5.43
C PHE A 78 -6.48 1.95 -4.52
N MET A 79 -7.58 2.45 -5.09
CA MET A 79 -8.84 2.68 -4.39
C MET A 79 -9.45 1.40 -3.80
N SER A 80 -9.36 0.27 -4.50
CA SER A 80 -9.93 -0.99 -4.00
C SER A 80 -9.15 -1.50 -2.79
N CYS A 81 -7.82 -1.38 -2.81
CA CYS A 81 -6.98 -1.75 -1.66
C CYS A 81 -7.22 -0.81 -0.47
N PHE A 82 -7.39 0.49 -0.73
CA PHE A 82 -7.71 1.47 0.29
C PHE A 82 -9.07 1.16 0.94
N ILE A 83 -10.12 0.95 0.14
CA ILE A 83 -11.47 0.64 0.62
C ILE A 83 -11.50 -0.68 1.39
N MET A 84 -10.85 -1.74 0.90
CA MET A 84 -10.78 -3.01 1.64
C MET A 84 -10.10 -2.83 2.99
N THR A 85 -8.96 -2.14 3.02
CA THR A 85 -8.20 -1.98 4.27
C THR A 85 -8.96 -1.11 5.27
N PHE A 86 -9.48 0.02 4.81
CA PHE A 86 -10.27 0.92 5.63
C PHE A 86 -11.58 0.26 6.10
N GLY A 87 -12.24 -0.49 5.22
CA GLY A 87 -13.40 -1.30 5.54
C GLY A 87 -13.11 -2.32 6.63
N THR A 88 -12.02 -3.08 6.51
CA THR A 88 -11.61 -4.04 7.56
C THR A 88 -11.25 -3.36 8.88
N TYR A 89 -10.66 -2.17 8.86
CA TYR A 89 -10.38 -1.39 10.06
C TYR A 89 -11.67 -0.96 10.77
N LEU A 90 -12.64 -0.44 10.02
CA LEU A 90 -13.95 -0.07 10.56
C LEU A 90 -14.75 -1.27 11.07
N LEU A 91 -14.69 -2.42 10.37
CA LEU A 91 -15.33 -3.66 10.80
C LEU A 91 -14.71 -4.22 12.07
N ALA A 92 -13.38 -4.24 12.15
CA ALA A 92 -12.65 -4.65 13.36
C ALA A 92 -13.00 -3.76 14.56
N ARG A 93 -13.20 -2.46 14.33
CA ARG A 93 -13.71 -1.54 15.35
C ARG A 93 -15.16 -1.86 15.74
N TYR A 94 -16.05 -2.11 14.78
CA TYR A 94 -17.46 -2.39 15.03
C TYR A 94 -17.67 -3.67 15.87
N TYR A 95 -16.89 -4.73 15.61
CA TYR A 95 -16.96 -5.98 16.37
C TYR A 95 -16.36 -5.90 17.79
N ARG A 96 -15.69 -4.79 18.13
CA ARG A 96 -15.12 -4.56 19.47
C ARG A 96 -15.96 -3.59 20.33
N MET A 97 -17.10 -3.11 19.82
CA MET A 97 -18.18 -2.44 20.57
C MET A 97 -19.16 -3.47 21.11
#